data_AF-A0A8I0VAS7-F1
#
_entry.id   AF-A0A8I0VAS7-F1
#
_cell.length_a   1.000
_cell.length_b   1.000
_cell.length_c   1.000
_cell.angle_alpha   90.00
_cell.angle_beta   90.00
_cell.angle_gamma   90.00
#
_symmetry.space_group_name_H-M   'P 1'
#
loop_
_entity.id
_entity.type
_entity.pdbx_description
1 polymer ?
#
loop_
_entity_poly.entity_id
_entity_poly.type
_entity_poly.pdbx_seq_one_letter_code
_entity_poly.pdbx_strand_id
1 'polypeptide(L)'
;MASAPNNTESTLASFIWNNANDLWGDFPHTEFGKIILPFTVLRRLECVLEPTKDAVLNTYEQFKDQGMALDDILTNVSGNPFYNKSTYNLSNLGGTKTKANLEDYISNFSENVRVIFEQFDFNTTINKLSKANLLLRIC
;
A
#
# COMPACT_ATOMS: atom_id res chain seq x y z
N MET A 1 -37.93 -22.71 12.01
CA MET A 1 -36.63 -22.07 12.30
C MET A 1 -36.16 -21.41 11.01
N ALA A 2 -36.41 -20.12 10.84
CA ALA A 2 -36.05 -19.38 9.63
C ALA A 2 -34.68 -18.73 9.85
N SER A 3 -33.71 -19.10 9.00
CA SER A 3 -32.36 -18.54 8.97
C SER A 3 -32.40 -17.07 8.55
N ALA A 4 -31.80 -16.19 9.37
CA ALA A 4 -31.71 -14.77 9.06
C ALA A 4 -30.79 -14.53 7.83
N PRO A 5 -31.12 -13.60 6.93
CA PRO A 5 -30.25 -13.24 5.82
C PRO A 5 -29.05 -12.41 6.33
N ASN A 6 -27.84 -12.81 5.94
CA ASN A 6 -26.59 -12.10 6.23
C ASN A 6 -26.56 -10.74 5.50
N ASN A 7 -26.95 -9.66 6.20
CA ASN A 7 -26.97 -8.28 5.69
C ASN A 7 -25.58 -7.59 5.61
N THR A 8 -24.49 -8.32 5.84
CA THR A 8 -23.12 -7.76 5.91
C THR A 8 -22.48 -7.50 4.54
N GLU A 9 -22.75 -8.30 3.52
CA GLU A 9 -22.13 -8.13 2.19
C GLU A 9 -22.65 -6.89 1.44
N SER A 10 -23.95 -6.62 1.51
CA SER A 10 -24.58 -5.44 0.90
C SER A 10 -24.03 -4.13 1.50
N THR A 11 -23.73 -4.14 2.79
CA THR A 11 -23.23 -2.96 3.51
C THR A 11 -21.78 -2.65 3.15
N LEU A 12 -20.91 -3.68 3.05
CA LEU A 12 -19.52 -3.51 2.64
C LEU A 12 -19.41 -3.12 1.16
N ALA A 13 -20.18 -3.78 0.28
CA ALA A 13 -20.23 -3.42 -1.14
C ALA A 13 -20.71 -1.96 -1.31
N SER A 14 -21.78 -1.56 -0.62
CA SER A 14 -22.29 -0.18 -0.66
C SER A 14 -21.29 0.83 -0.08
N PHE A 15 -20.53 0.46 0.95
CA PHE A 15 -19.46 1.30 1.50
C PHE A 15 -18.29 1.47 0.51
N ILE A 16 -17.88 0.39 -0.15
CA ILE A 16 -16.85 0.42 -1.20
C ILE A 16 -17.33 1.26 -2.39
N TRP A 17 -18.57 1.07 -2.85
CA TRP A 17 -19.15 1.87 -3.94
C TRP A 17 -19.32 3.34 -3.55
N ASN A 18 -19.72 3.68 -2.32
CA ASN A 18 -19.83 5.08 -1.88
C ASN A 18 -18.46 5.76 -1.79
N ASN A 19 -17.44 5.10 -1.24
CA ASN A 19 -16.06 5.62 -1.26
C ASN A 19 -15.52 5.73 -2.70
N ALA A 20 -15.88 4.80 -3.58
CA ALA A 20 -15.51 4.85 -4.98
C ALA A 20 -16.22 5.99 -5.73
N ASN A 21 -17.49 6.27 -5.41
CA ASN A 21 -18.26 7.33 -6.05
C ASN A 21 -17.68 8.73 -5.75
N ASP A 22 -17.06 8.92 -4.58
CA ASP A 22 -16.28 10.12 -4.24
C ASP A 22 -15.02 10.29 -5.13
N LEU A 23 -14.47 9.20 -5.67
CA LEU A 23 -13.34 9.22 -6.62
C LEU A 23 -13.78 9.42 -8.08
N TRP A 24 -15.04 9.11 -8.39
CA TRP A 24 -15.55 9.11 -9.77
C TRP A 24 -15.89 10.49 -10.32
N GLY A 25 -16.01 11.51 -9.47
CA GLY A 25 -16.22 12.89 -9.92
C GLY A 25 -15.03 13.44 -10.70
N ASP A 26 -13.81 13.03 -10.34
CA ASP A 26 -12.55 13.59 -10.88
C ASP A 26 -11.83 12.68 -11.89
N PHE A 27 -12.18 11.38 -11.96
CA PHE A 27 -11.55 10.42 -12.88
C PHE A 27 -12.55 9.64 -13.71
N PRO A 28 -12.37 9.56 -15.04
CA PRO A 28 -13.21 8.71 -15.87
C PRO A 28 -13.02 7.24 -15.50
N HIS A 29 -14.10 6.46 -15.62
CA HIS A 29 -14.14 5.04 -15.22
C HIS A 29 -13.04 4.19 -15.87
N THR A 30 -12.53 4.60 -17.04
CA THR A 30 -11.41 3.98 -17.75
C THR A 30 -10.05 4.19 -17.08
N GLU A 31 -9.87 5.25 -16.29
CA GLU A 31 -8.64 5.50 -15.52
C GLU A 31 -8.71 4.90 -14.12
N PHE A 32 -9.91 4.63 -13.59
CA PHE A 32 -10.08 4.09 -12.23
C PHE A 32 -9.33 2.77 -12.02
N GLY A 33 -9.37 1.86 -12.99
CA GLY A 33 -8.60 0.61 -12.94
C GLY A 33 -7.10 0.85 -12.76
N LYS A 34 -6.55 1.85 -13.45
CA LYS A 34 -5.12 2.21 -13.32
C LYS A 34 -4.78 2.81 -11.95
N ILE A 35 -5.75 3.43 -11.30
CA ILE A 35 -5.58 4.01 -9.96
C ILE A 35 -5.70 2.92 -8.90
N ILE A 36 -6.76 2.12 -8.91
CA ILE A 36 -7.07 1.18 -7.83
C ILE A 36 -6.15 -0.05 -7.79
N LEU A 37 -5.67 -0.51 -8.96
CA LEU A 37 -4.81 -1.70 -9.05
C LEU A 37 -3.51 -1.58 -8.23
N PRO A 38 -2.69 -0.52 -8.37
CA PRO A 38 -1.48 -0.40 -7.56
C PRO A 38 -1.79 -0.32 -6.06
N PHE A 39 -2.86 0.36 -5.62
CA PHE A 39 -3.25 0.34 -4.20
C PHE A 39 -3.69 -1.05 -3.72
N THR A 40 -4.38 -1.82 -4.57
CA THR A 40 -4.81 -3.19 -4.24
C THR A 40 -3.60 -4.11 -4.08
N VAL A 41 -2.63 -4.00 -5.00
CA VAL A 41 -1.36 -4.73 -4.91
C VAL A 41 -0.61 -4.32 -3.65
N LEU A 42 -0.50 -3.01 -3.38
CA LEU A 42 0.17 -2.48 -2.20
C LEU A 42 -0.42 -3.01 -0.89
N ARG A 43 -1.76 -2.99 -0.76
CA ARG A 43 -2.43 -3.55 0.42
C ARG A 43 -2.20 -5.06 0.54
N ARG A 44 -2.18 -5.79 -0.58
CA ARG A 44 -1.94 -7.24 -0.56
C ARG A 44 -0.51 -7.56 -0.11
N LEU A 45 0.48 -6.81 -0.58
CA LEU A 45 1.89 -6.95 -0.16
C LEU A 45 2.05 -6.61 1.31
N GLU A 46 1.41 -5.54 1.79
CA GLU A 46 1.43 -5.17 3.21
C GLU A 46 0.88 -6.31 4.09
N CYS A 47 -0.28 -6.87 3.76
CA CYS A 47 -0.85 -7.98 4.52
C CYS A 47 0.04 -9.23 4.56
N VAL A 48 0.88 -9.45 3.54
CA VAL A 48 1.83 -10.57 3.54
C VAL A 48 3.01 -10.31 4.47
N LEU A 49 3.45 -9.04 4.59
CA LEU A 49 4.56 -8.64 5.46
C LEU A 49 4.14 -8.32 6.89
N GLU A 50 2.85 -8.08 7.15
CA GLU A 50 2.31 -7.68 8.45
C GLU A 50 2.77 -8.60 9.62
N PRO A 51 2.81 -9.95 9.48
CA PRO A 51 3.29 -10.82 10.54
C PRO A 51 4.80 -10.71 10.82
N THR A 52 5.60 -10.26 9.85
CA THR A 52 7.07 -10.25 9.92
C THR A 52 7.66 -8.83 9.95
N LYS A 53 6.83 -7.79 9.87
CA LYS A 53 7.25 -6.38 9.84
C LYS A 53 8.16 -6.01 11.02
N ASP A 54 7.71 -6.38 12.23
CA ASP A 54 8.45 -6.39 13.49
C ASP A 54 9.92 -6.79 13.34
N ALA A 55 10.08 -8.01 12.85
CA ALA A 55 11.36 -8.68 12.73
C ALA A 55 12.24 -8.05 11.65
N VAL A 56 11.65 -7.70 10.51
CA VAL A 56 12.36 -7.06 9.39
C VAL A 56 12.92 -5.70 9.80
N LEU A 57 12.13 -4.86 10.48
CA LEU A 57 12.59 -3.54 10.95
C LEU A 57 13.70 -3.65 11.98
N ASN A 58 13.54 -4.54 12.96
CA ASN A 58 14.57 -4.76 13.98
C ASN A 58 15.88 -5.25 13.37
N THR A 59 15.79 -6.17 12.40
CA THR A 59 16.97 -6.68 11.68
C THR A 59 17.61 -5.58 10.84
N TYR A 60 16.81 -4.79 10.12
CA TYR A 60 17.33 -3.67 9.35
C TYR A 60 18.10 -2.67 10.23
N GLU A 61 17.55 -2.29 11.37
CA GLU A 61 18.20 -1.36 12.32
C GLU A 61 19.51 -1.92 12.89
N GLN A 62 19.61 -3.24 13.10
CA GLN A 62 20.83 -3.89 13.61
C GLN A 62 21.97 -3.90 12.59
N PHE A 63 21.66 -4.08 11.31
CA PHE A 63 22.66 -4.35 10.28
C PHE A 63 22.88 -3.19 9.28
N LYS A 64 22.03 -2.15 9.26
CA LYS A 64 22.13 -1.03 8.29
C LYS A 64 23.48 -0.30 8.31
N ASP A 65 24.13 -0.20 9.46
CA ASP A 65 25.39 0.54 9.62
C ASP A 65 26.64 -0.34 9.41
N GLN A 66 26.45 -1.62 9.09
CA GLN A 66 27.55 -2.59 8.96
C GLN A 66 28.12 -2.70 7.54
N GLY A 67 27.58 -1.95 6.57
CA GLY A 67 28.04 -1.94 5.18
C GLY A 67 27.83 -3.26 4.42
N MET A 68 26.95 -4.14 4.92
CA MET A 68 26.63 -5.44 4.33
C MET A 68 25.40 -5.34 3.41
N ALA A 69 25.35 -6.18 2.38
CA ALA A 69 24.13 -6.39 1.60
C ALA A 69 23.06 -7.06 2.47
N LEU A 70 21.96 -6.35 2.74
CA LEU A 70 20.90 -6.83 3.63
C LEU A 70 19.79 -7.60 2.91
N ASP A 71 19.79 -7.65 1.58
CA ASP A 71 18.68 -8.21 0.80
C ASP A 71 18.38 -9.67 1.16
N ASP A 72 19.39 -10.53 1.19
CA ASP A 72 19.25 -11.95 1.54
C ASP A 72 18.82 -12.15 2.99
N ILE A 73 19.28 -11.27 3.89
CA ILE A 73 18.94 -11.31 5.31
C ILE A 73 17.47 -10.93 5.49
N LEU A 74 17.05 -9.82 4.90
CA LEU A 74 15.70 -9.27 5.07
C LEU A 74 14.65 -10.13 4.36
N THR A 75 14.96 -10.73 3.21
CA THR A 75 14.07 -11.70 2.55
C THR A 75 13.93 -13.00 3.37
N ASN A 76 15.02 -13.47 3.99
CA ASN A 76 14.95 -14.63 4.89
C ASN A 76 14.10 -14.32 6.13
N VAL A 77 14.33 -13.16 6.77
CA VAL A 77 13.55 -12.73 7.94
C VAL A 77 12.08 -12.46 7.60
N SER A 78 11.79 -11.89 6.43
CA SER A 78 10.42 -11.68 5.99
C SER A 78 9.70 -12.98 5.64
N GLY A 79 10.44 -14.07 5.39
CA GLY A 79 9.91 -15.35 4.89
C GLY A 79 9.39 -15.27 3.46
N ASN A 80 9.68 -14.19 2.74
CA ASN A 80 9.13 -13.87 1.43
C ASN A 80 10.24 -13.37 0.50
N PRO A 81 10.08 -13.49 -0.83
CA PRO A 81 11.06 -12.97 -1.80
C PRO A 81 11.07 -11.42 -1.89
N PHE A 82 10.46 -10.74 -0.93
CA PHE A 82 10.38 -9.29 -0.83
C PHE A 82 10.28 -8.89 0.64
N TYR A 83 10.56 -7.62 0.91
CA TYR A 83 10.50 -7.04 2.25
C TYR A 83 10.19 -5.54 2.16
N ASN A 84 9.87 -4.93 3.29
CA ASN A 84 9.73 -3.48 3.42
C ASN A 84 10.45 -3.01 4.69
N LYS A 85 11.24 -1.94 4.58
CA LYS A 85 12.01 -1.36 5.70
C LYS A 85 11.45 -0.01 6.19
N SER A 86 10.25 0.36 5.75
CA SER A 86 9.59 1.59 6.18
C SER A 86 8.92 1.41 7.54
N THR A 87 9.02 2.44 8.37
CA THR A 87 8.24 2.55 9.61
C THR A 87 6.77 2.86 9.32
N TYR A 88 6.44 3.36 8.12
CA TYR A 88 5.08 3.61 7.68
C TYR A 88 4.30 2.32 7.38
N ASN A 89 2.99 2.41 7.45
CA ASN A 89 1.97 1.43 7.10
C ASN A 89 0.81 2.16 6.43
N LEU A 90 0.10 1.47 5.53
CA LEU A 90 -1.35 1.53 5.31
C LEU A 90 -2.07 2.52 6.22
N SER A 91 -2.22 2.08 7.47
CA SER A 91 -3.04 2.68 8.51
C SER A 91 -2.47 3.98 9.10
N ASN A 92 -1.18 4.29 8.90
CA ASN A 92 -0.50 5.44 9.51
C ASN A 92 -0.06 6.51 8.49
N LEU A 93 -0.39 6.33 7.21
CA LEU A 93 -0.05 7.28 6.15
C LEU A 93 -0.92 8.55 6.14
N GLY A 94 -2.13 8.51 6.74
CA GLY A 94 -3.17 9.56 6.76
C GLY A 94 -2.87 10.84 7.55
N GLY A 95 -1.64 11.37 7.47
CA GLY A 95 -1.21 12.62 8.11
C GLY A 95 -1.10 13.83 7.16
N THR A 96 -0.39 14.88 7.59
CA THR A 96 -0.22 16.14 6.82
C THR A 96 0.65 16.03 5.57
N LYS A 97 1.42 14.94 5.40
CA LYS A 97 2.35 14.71 4.28
C LYS A 97 2.10 13.37 3.58
N THR A 98 0.84 12.98 3.40
CA THR A 98 0.41 11.67 2.86
C THR A 98 1.15 11.29 1.57
N LYS A 99 1.33 12.23 0.64
CA LYS A 99 2.10 11.99 -0.59
C LYS A 99 3.55 11.57 -0.30
N ALA A 100 4.28 12.38 0.46
CA ALA A 100 5.70 12.13 0.73
C ALA A 100 5.90 10.86 1.57
N ASN A 101 5.00 10.60 2.52
CA ASN A 101 5.04 9.38 3.33
C ASN A 101 4.77 8.14 2.46
N LEU A 102 3.84 8.23 1.50
CA LEU A 102 3.54 7.13 0.57
C LEU A 102 4.72 6.88 -0.39
N GLU A 103 5.32 7.94 -0.93
CA GLU A 103 6.53 7.85 -1.77
C GLU A 103 7.70 7.18 -1.00
N ASP A 104 7.94 7.60 0.25
CA ASP A 104 8.93 6.98 1.13
C ASP A 104 8.61 5.51 1.41
N TYR A 105 7.35 5.20 1.73
CA TYR A 105 6.88 3.83 1.98
C TYR A 105 7.18 2.90 0.79
N ILE A 106 6.90 3.36 -0.44
CA ILE A 106 7.16 2.62 -1.67
C ILE A 106 8.67 2.44 -1.90
N SER A 107 9.47 3.51 -1.71
CA SER A 107 10.92 3.45 -1.92
C SER A 107 11.64 2.49 -0.97
N ASN A 108 11.01 2.16 0.16
CA ASN A 108 11.53 1.26 1.17
C ASN A 108 11.12 -0.21 0.96
N PHE A 109 10.37 -0.53 -0.10
CA PHE A 109 10.24 -1.92 -0.54
C PHE A 109 11.53 -2.43 -1.19
N SER A 110 11.68 -3.75 -1.24
CA SER A 110 12.70 -4.43 -2.04
C SER A 110 12.60 -4.08 -3.54
N GLU A 111 13.71 -4.21 -4.26
CA GLU A 111 13.83 -3.74 -5.64
C GLU A 111 12.78 -4.34 -6.59
N ASN A 112 12.54 -5.65 -6.49
CA ASN A 112 11.53 -6.35 -7.28
C ASN A 112 10.13 -5.74 -7.13
N VAL A 113 9.75 -5.29 -5.92
CA VAL A 113 8.46 -4.65 -5.68
C VAL A 113 8.46 -3.21 -6.21
N ARG A 114 9.56 -2.47 -6.07
CA ARG A 114 9.66 -1.11 -6.64
C ARG A 114 9.49 -1.12 -8.16
N VAL A 115 10.11 -2.07 -8.85
CA VAL A 115 9.96 -2.24 -10.30
C VAL A 115 8.50 -2.49 -10.68
N ILE A 116 7.74 -3.27 -9.89
CA ILE A 116 6.31 -3.48 -10.13
C ILE A 116 5.56 -2.13 -10.09
N PHE A 117 5.81 -1.29 -9.08
CA PHE A 117 5.16 0.02 -8.96
C PHE A 117 5.61 1.03 -10.04
N GLU A 118 6.84 0.92 -10.53
CA GLU A 118 7.29 1.67 -11.70
C GLU A 118 6.50 1.29 -12.95
N GLN A 119 6.23 0.00 -13.18
CA GLN A 119 5.42 -0.46 -14.32
C GLN A 119 3.95 0.00 -14.24
N PHE A 120 3.45 0.28 -13.03
CA PHE A 120 2.12 0.86 -12.83
C PHE A 120 2.10 2.40 -12.97
N ASP A 121 3.23 3.05 -13.25
CA ASP A 121 3.37 4.51 -13.21
C ASP A 121 2.85 5.10 -11.89
N PHE A 122 3.11 4.43 -10.76
CA PHE A 122 2.40 4.75 -9.51
C PHE A 122 2.69 6.17 -9.01
N ASN A 123 3.90 6.69 -9.23
CA ASN A 123 4.25 8.09 -8.96
C ASN A 123 3.35 9.07 -9.73
N THR A 124 2.99 8.77 -10.98
CA THR A 124 2.06 9.60 -11.76
C THR A 124 0.66 9.57 -11.14
N THR A 125 0.20 8.39 -10.73
CA THR A 125 -1.07 8.20 -10.03
C THR A 125 -1.12 8.99 -8.70
N ILE A 126 -0.07 8.89 -7.88
CA ILE A 126 0.09 9.66 -6.64
C ILE A 126 0.04 11.17 -6.92
N ASN A 127 0.74 11.64 -7.95
CA ASN A 127 0.72 13.05 -8.33
C ASN A 127 -0.68 13.53 -8.78
N LYS A 128 -1.40 12.72 -9.57
CA LYS A 128 -2.78 13.01 -9.98
C LYS A 128 -3.70 13.11 -8.77
N LEU A 129 -3.65 12.12 -7.87
CA LEU A 129 -4.46 12.07 -6.65
C LEU A 129 -4.15 13.20 -5.67
N SER A 130 -2.86 13.56 -5.54
CA SER A 130 -2.44 14.69 -4.71
C SER A 130 -2.97 16.01 -5.24
N LYS A 131 -2.96 16.21 -6.57
CA LYS A 131 -3.53 17.43 -7.20
C LYS A 131 -5.04 17.51 -7.07
N ALA A 132 -5.73 16.36 -7.06
CA ALA A 132 -7.17 16.28 -6.84
C ALA A 132 -7.59 16.38 -5.36
N ASN A 133 -6.66 16.51 -4.41
CA ASN A 133 -6.93 16.40 -2.95
C ASN A 133 -7.64 15.09 -2.54
N LEU A 134 -7.51 14.04 -3.35
CA LEU A 134 -8.12 12.72 -3.10
C LEU A 134 -7.19 11.77 -2.34
N LEU A 135 -5.90 12.10 -2.27
CA LEU A 135 -4.90 11.21 -1.66
C LEU A 135 -5.12 11.00 -0.15
N LEU A 136 -5.53 12.04 0.58
CA LEU A 136 -5.90 11.96 2.00
C LEU A 136 -7.19 11.14 2.24
N ARG A 137 -8.01 10.92 1.21
CA ARG A 137 -9.25 10.14 1.34
C ARG A 137 -9.03 8.65 1.07
N ILE A 138 -8.00 8.30 0.32
CA ILE A 138 -7.67 6.91 -0.04
C ILE A 138 -6.73 6.26 0.99
N CYS A 139 -5.83 7.06 1.59
CA CYS A 139 -4.86 6.62 2.59
C CYS A 139 -5.36 6.91 4.00
#